data_AF-A0A0F9KP72-F1
#
_entry.id   AF-A0A0F9KP72-F1
#
_cell.length_a   1.000
_cell.length_b   1.000
_cell.length_c   1.000
_cell.angle_alpha   90.00
_cell.angle_beta   90.00
_cell.angle_gamma   90.00
#
_symmetry.space_group_name_H-M   'P 1'
#
loop_
_entity.id
_entity.type
_entity.pdbx_description
1 polymer ?
#
loop_
_entity_poly.entity_id
_entity_poly.type
_entity_poly.pdbx_seq_one_letter_code
_entity_poly.pdbx_strand_id
1 'polypeptide(L)'
;EDEIWACNRAFLELATGDLPHLDRLLGDVSALKLACEYKQKNNETFDIYVKKDFHIPMLDSNATVVTVPSMYVKDSGTTFVAQALYEKYNEIVLIGFDLGGPDIYIKNHELKNKKTWISRWKKIAKDFGLDRITFMGTDHKKFILSGIPSSQYVKKYIKGKEHLDKILKREDSVLILGNGTSRLDYKDYIQNWKGEIWVITRGYEEYNELPRIDRVGSVHTSALIKAYLYKIQNNLDYHIFSSKIIGKHESLIHVFDNTQGWASGPLMVQQALIEKYDDIQLLGFDFGGPDIYQDHLLYGGNFINQFKLIYKMYPNKVNIHFVGKHPGFLKNL
;
A
#
# COMPACT_ATOMS: atom_id res chain seq x y z
N GLU A 1 -22.13 -0.48 -15.70
CA GLU A 1 -21.31 0.71 -15.47
C GLU A 1 -20.74 0.58 -14.07
N ASP A 2 -19.52 1.05 -13.87
CA ASP A 2 -18.89 1.03 -12.54
C ASP A 2 -19.47 2.17 -11.72
N GLU A 3 -19.70 1.96 -10.43
CA GLU A 3 -20.23 2.97 -9.52
C GLU A 3 -19.26 3.22 -8.36
N ILE A 4 -19.13 4.49 -7.96
CA ILE A 4 -18.39 4.93 -6.79
C ILE A 4 -19.38 5.20 -5.65
N TRP A 5 -19.26 4.39 -4.60
CA TRP A 5 -20.05 4.52 -3.38
C TRP A 5 -19.16 5.01 -2.26
N ALA A 6 -19.59 6.06 -1.55
CA ALA A 6 -18.77 6.66 -0.51
C ALA A 6 -19.51 6.82 0.82
N CYS A 7 -18.74 6.95 1.89
CA CYS A 7 -19.26 7.06 3.24
C CYS A 7 -18.96 8.42 3.86
N ASN A 8 -19.90 8.92 4.68
CA ASN A 8 -19.76 10.12 5.50
C ASN A 8 -19.34 11.36 4.69
N ARG A 9 -18.09 11.81 4.86
CA ARG A 9 -17.56 13.09 4.37
C ARG A 9 -16.76 12.97 3.07
N ALA A 10 -16.68 11.79 2.49
CA ALA A 10 -15.95 11.53 1.25
C ALA A 10 -16.42 12.38 0.05
N PHE A 11 -17.66 12.91 0.08
CA PHE A 11 -18.11 13.86 -0.95
C PHE A 11 -17.26 15.13 -1.03
N LEU A 12 -16.51 15.48 0.02
CA LEU A 12 -15.59 16.62 0.01
C LEU A 12 -14.41 16.41 -0.95
N GLU A 13 -14.08 15.16 -1.28
CA GLU A 13 -13.01 14.80 -2.22
C GLU A 13 -13.39 15.11 -3.67
N LEU A 14 -14.68 15.31 -3.97
CA LEU A 14 -15.12 15.84 -5.28
C LEU A 14 -14.58 17.26 -5.51
N ALA A 15 -14.54 18.09 -4.45
CA ALA A 15 -14.10 19.48 -4.55
C ALA A 15 -12.59 19.61 -4.79
N THR A 16 -11.81 18.63 -4.31
CA THR A 16 -10.35 18.59 -4.52
C THR A 16 -9.96 17.90 -5.81
N GLY A 17 -10.88 17.17 -6.44
CA GLY A 17 -10.62 16.33 -7.61
C GLY A 17 -9.94 15.00 -7.28
N ASP A 18 -9.82 14.66 -5.99
CA ASP A 18 -9.28 13.37 -5.55
C ASP A 18 -10.28 12.23 -5.83
N LEU A 19 -11.59 12.55 -5.82
CA LEU A 19 -12.65 11.66 -6.26
C LEU A 19 -13.21 12.12 -7.62
N PRO A 20 -13.14 11.29 -8.69
CA PRO A 20 -13.49 11.74 -10.04
C PRO A 20 -15.00 11.92 -10.25
N HIS A 21 -15.82 11.14 -9.54
CA HIS A 21 -17.28 11.24 -9.48
C HIS A 21 -17.77 10.46 -8.25
N LEU A 22 -19.04 10.63 -7.91
CA LEU A 22 -19.71 9.92 -6.84
C LEU A 22 -21.10 9.51 -7.35
N ASP A 23 -21.52 8.28 -7.08
CA ASP A 23 -22.85 7.80 -7.46
C ASP A 23 -23.75 7.69 -6.24
N ARG A 24 -23.23 7.20 -5.11
CA ARG A 24 -24.02 6.96 -3.90
C ARG A 24 -23.28 7.36 -2.64
N LEU A 25 -23.98 8.02 -1.72
CA LEU A 25 -23.44 8.44 -0.43
C LEU A 25 -24.30 7.95 0.74
N LEU A 26 -23.69 7.38 1.78
CA LEU A 26 -24.34 7.07 3.06
C LEU A 26 -23.51 7.59 4.23
N GLY A 27 -24.16 8.13 5.25
CA GLY A 27 -23.45 8.69 6.39
C GLY A 27 -24.28 8.73 7.67
N ASP A 28 -23.68 9.29 8.71
CA ASP A 28 -24.45 9.79 9.85
C ASP A 28 -25.25 11.04 9.48
N VAL A 29 -26.20 11.42 10.35
CA VAL A 29 -27.11 12.56 10.12
C VAL A 29 -26.33 13.87 9.86
N SER A 30 -25.20 14.08 10.54
CA SER A 30 -24.42 15.31 10.38
C SER A 30 -23.72 15.36 9.02
N ALA A 31 -23.13 14.24 8.60
CA ALA A 31 -22.47 14.12 7.31
C ALA A 31 -23.47 14.24 6.15
N LEU A 32 -24.65 13.63 6.28
CA LEU A 32 -25.68 13.68 5.24
C LEU A 32 -26.26 15.08 5.06
N LYS A 33 -26.43 15.86 6.14
CA LYS A 33 -26.84 17.28 6.03
C LYS A 33 -25.83 18.09 5.22
N LEU A 34 -24.54 17.96 5.54
CA LEU A 34 -23.46 18.65 4.80
C LEU A 34 -23.40 18.20 3.34
N ALA A 35 -23.64 16.92 3.06
CA ALA A 35 -23.68 16.41 1.70
C ALA A 35 -24.85 16.99 0.89
N CYS A 36 -26.02 17.23 1.50
CA CYS A 36 -27.14 17.88 0.84
C CYS A 36 -26.79 19.31 0.43
N GLU A 37 -26.23 20.07 1.37
CA GLU A 37 -25.78 21.44 1.13
C GLU A 37 -24.73 21.49 0.02
N TYR A 38 -23.76 20.57 0.05
CA TYR A 38 -22.75 20.42 -0.99
C TYR A 38 -23.37 20.08 -2.35
N LYS A 39 -24.28 19.10 -2.39
CA LYS A 39 -24.96 18.67 -3.62
C LYS A 39 -25.73 19.82 -4.26
N GLN A 40 -26.50 20.57 -3.47
CA GLN A 40 -27.26 21.74 -3.93
C GLN A 40 -26.35 22.88 -4.40
N LYS A 41 -25.29 23.18 -3.65
CA LYS A 41 -24.39 24.28 -3.97
C LYS A 41 -23.60 24.05 -5.26
N ASN A 42 -23.19 22.81 -5.51
CA ASN A 42 -22.32 22.46 -6.63
C ASN A 42 -23.06 21.78 -7.80
N ASN A 43 -24.40 21.69 -7.73
CA ASN A 43 -25.23 21.00 -8.73
C ASN A 43 -24.80 19.54 -8.99
N GLU A 44 -24.41 18.82 -7.95
CA GLU A 44 -23.99 17.42 -8.05
C GLU A 44 -25.20 16.48 -8.20
N THR A 45 -24.97 15.30 -8.76
CA THR A 45 -26.05 14.36 -9.11
C THR A 45 -26.15 13.12 -8.22
N PHE A 46 -25.11 12.80 -7.43
CA PHE A 46 -25.04 11.57 -6.62
C PHE A 46 -26.23 11.34 -5.68
N ASP A 47 -26.65 10.09 -5.51
CA ASP A 47 -27.77 9.72 -4.64
C ASP A 47 -27.39 9.71 -3.16
N ILE A 48 -28.28 10.23 -2.32
CA ILE A 48 -28.11 10.19 -0.87
C ILE A 48 -28.93 9.03 -0.31
N TYR A 49 -28.24 8.08 0.31
CA TYR A 49 -28.83 6.95 0.98
C TYR A 49 -29.02 7.22 2.48
N VAL A 50 -30.13 6.75 3.02
CA VAL A 50 -30.48 6.88 4.44
C VAL A 50 -30.86 5.54 5.05
N LYS A 51 -30.71 5.45 6.37
CA LYS A 51 -31.24 4.32 7.17
C LYS A 51 -32.74 4.56 7.37
N LYS A 52 -33.54 3.49 7.37
CA LYS A 52 -35.02 3.57 7.46
C LYS A 52 -35.55 4.47 8.59
N ASP A 53 -34.85 4.52 9.72
CA ASP A 53 -35.27 5.28 10.91
C ASP A 53 -34.68 6.70 10.97
N PHE A 54 -33.96 7.14 9.93
CA PHE A 54 -33.41 8.50 9.88
C PHE A 54 -34.44 9.43 9.26
N HIS A 55 -35.04 10.26 10.09
CA HIS A 55 -35.84 11.38 9.62
C HIS A 55 -34.95 12.63 9.55
N ILE A 56 -34.71 13.09 8.33
CA ILE A 56 -33.94 14.32 8.08
C ILE A 56 -34.87 15.20 7.24
N PRO A 57 -35.50 16.24 7.81
CA PRO A 57 -36.51 17.05 7.12
C PRO A 57 -36.08 17.62 5.77
N MET A 58 -34.77 17.84 5.56
CA MET A 58 -34.21 18.32 4.29
C MET A 58 -34.01 17.22 3.22
N LEU A 59 -34.20 15.94 3.57
CA LEU A 59 -33.95 14.77 2.73
C LEU A 59 -35.20 13.99 2.34
N ASP A 60 -36.35 14.28 2.97
CA ASP A 60 -37.53 13.41 2.91
C ASP A 60 -38.12 13.21 1.50
N SER A 61 -37.76 14.02 0.50
CA SER A 61 -38.20 13.83 -0.89
C SER A 61 -37.14 13.26 -1.86
N ASN A 62 -35.85 13.27 -1.51
CA ASN A 62 -34.75 12.96 -2.44
C ASN A 62 -33.74 11.93 -1.90
N ALA A 63 -34.00 11.34 -0.74
CA ALA A 63 -33.16 10.28 -0.19
C ALA A 63 -33.70 8.88 -0.51
N THR A 64 -32.77 7.97 -0.81
CA THR A 64 -33.08 6.55 -1.02
C THR A 64 -32.86 5.77 0.27
N VAL A 65 -33.87 5.01 0.71
CA VAL A 65 -33.71 4.16 1.90
C VAL A 65 -32.95 2.89 1.52
N VAL A 66 -31.90 2.55 2.28
CA VAL A 66 -31.19 1.26 2.10
C VAL A 66 -32.17 0.09 2.24
N THR A 67 -32.07 -0.89 1.34
CA THR A 67 -33.01 -2.02 1.26
C THR A 67 -32.47 -3.30 1.89
N VAL A 68 -31.18 -3.33 2.23
CA VAL A 68 -30.56 -4.45 2.96
C VAL A 68 -31.27 -4.68 4.31
N PRO A 69 -31.43 -5.94 4.77
CA PRO A 69 -32.11 -6.23 6.04
C PRO A 69 -31.56 -5.43 7.23
N SER A 70 -32.46 -4.98 8.11
CA SER A 70 -32.17 -4.06 9.24
C SER A 70 -31.03 -4.53 10.17
N MET A 71 -30.77 -5.83 10.23
CA MET A 71 -29.64 -6.42 10.95
C MET A 71 -28.26 -5.94 10.45
N TYR A 72 -28.15 -5.54 9.17
CA TYR A 72 -26.92 -5.01 8.56
C TYR A 72 -26.85 -3.49 8.60
N VAL A 73 -27.97 -2.80 8.87
CA VAL A 73 -28.06 -1.34 8.90
C VAL A 73 -27.54 -0.81 10.23
N LYS A 74 -26.21 -0.62 10.35
CA LYS A 74 -25.56 -0.21 11.61
C LYS A 74 -24.63 0.99 11.47
N ASP A 75 -23.57 0.89 10.66
CA ASP A 75 -22.66 1.98 10.30
C ASP A 75 -22.67 2.19 8.77
N SER A 76 -22.24 3.35 8.28
CA SER A 76 -22.27 3.65 6.84
C SER A 76 -21.48 2.62 6.02
N GLY A 77 -20.23 2.35 6.41
CA GLY A 77 -19.34 1.43 5.68
C GLY A 77 -19.90 0.02 5.51
N THR A 78 -20.16 -0.71 6.60
CA THR A 78 -20.66 -2.09 6.49
C THR A 78 -22.08 -2.18 5.95
N THR A 79 -22.90 -1.13 6.14
CA THR A 79 -24.25 -1.10 5.54
C THR A 79 -24.13 -1.02 4.02
N PHE A 80 -23.25 -0.18 3.48
CA PHE A 80 -23.03 -0.08 2.03
C PHE A 80 -22.44 -1.34 1.42
N VAL A 81 -21.48 -1.98 2.09
CA VAL A 81 -20.98 -3.28 1.62
C VAL A 81 -22.10 -4.32 1.57
N ALA A 82 -22.90 -4.41 2.63
CA ALA A 82 -24.01 -5.35 2.67
C ALA A 82 -25.09 -5.01 1.62
N GLN A 83 -25.34 -3.72 1.37
CA GLN A 83 -26.24 -3.24 0.33
C GLN A 83 -25.75 -3.65 -1.07
N ALA A 84 -24.49 -3.42 -1.41
CA ALA A 84 -23.91 -3.83 -2.70
C ALA A 84 -23.96 -5.36 -2.90
N LEU A 85 -23.68 -6.13 -1.85
CA LEU A 85 -23.80 -7.60 -1.90
C LEU A 85 -25.25 -8.05 -2.11
N TYR A 86 -26.21 -7.36 -1.47
CA TYR A 86 -27.64 -7.62 -1.56
C TYR A 86 -28.21 -7.26 -2.93
N GLU A 87 -27.72 -6.18 -3.53
CA GLU A 87 -27.99 -5.77 -4.92
C GLU A 87 -27.27 -6.63 -5.97
N LYS A 88 -26.49 -7.63 -5.53
CA LYS A 88 -25.81 -8.62 -6.38
C LYS A 88 -24.75 -8.04 -7.33
N TYR A 89 -24.02 -7.00 -6.91
CA TYR A 89 -22.82 -6.57 -7.64
C TYR A 89 -21.84 -7.75 -7.76
N ASN A 90 -21.25 -7.91 -8.95
CA ASN A 90 -20.35 -9.02 -9.26
C ASN A 90 -18.96 -8.84 -8.63
N GLU A 91 -18.50 -7.59 -8.54
CA GLU A 91 -17.23 -7.20 -7.96
C GLU A 91 -17.44 -5.94 -7.12
N ILE A 92 -16.81 -5.90 -5.94
CA ILE A 92 -16.91 -4.81 -4.96
C ILE A 92 -15.50 -4.51 -4.49
N VAL A 93 -14.99 -3.32 -4.82
CA VAL A 93 -13.66 -2.88 -4.40
C VAL A 93 -13.79 -1.89 -3.24
N LEU A 94 -13.07 -2.15 -2.16
CA LEU A 94 -13.15 -1.40 -0.91
C LEU A 94 -11.87 -0.62 -0.68
N ILE A 95 -11.97 0.70 -0.68
CA ILE A 95 -10.85 1.63 -0.44
C ILE A 95 -11.08 2.35 0.88
N GLY A 96 -10.05 2.46 1.72
CA GLY A 96 -10.16 3.13 3.02
C GLY A 96 -10.94 2.35 4.09
N PHE A 97 -11.27 1.07 3.85
CA PHE A 97 -11.91 0.17 4.80
C PHE A 97 -10.93 -0.41 5.82
N ASP A 98 -10.22 0.48 6.48
CA ASP A 98 -9.20 0.13 7.44
C ASP A 98 -9.85 -0.24 8.79
N LEU A 99 -9.77 -1.52 9.17
CA LEU A 99 -10.34 -2.06 10.41
C LEU A 99 -9.59 -1.64 11.69
N GLY A 100 -8.98 -0.46 11.72
CA GLY A 100 -8.34 0.09 12.90
C GLY A 100 -7.49 1.33 12.64
N GLY A 101 -7.24 1.73 11.40
CA GLY A 101 -6.42 2.88 11.07
C GLY A 101 -7.09 4.23 11.29
N PRO A 102 -6.30 5.30 11.08
CA PRO A 102 -6.74 6.67 11.26
C PRO A 102 -7.84 7.03 10.26
N ASP A 103 -8.76 7.88 10.70
CA ASP A 103 -9.79 8.45 9.85
C ASP A 103 -9.33 9.85 9.39
N ILE A 104 -9.37 10.10 8.09
CA ILE A 104 -8.86 11.35 7.50
C ILE A 104 -9.67 12.59 7.94
N TYR A 105 -10.90 12.40 8.42
CA TYR A 105 -11.77 13.48 8.87
C TYR A 105 -11.97 13.52 10.39
N ILE A 106 -11.74 12.39 11.09
CA ILE A 106 -11.99 12.26 12.53
C ILE A 106 -10.69 11.86 13.22
N LYS A 107 -10.08 12.85 13.89
CA LYS A 107 -8.88 12.63 14.72
C LYS A 107 -9.14 11.55 15.80
N ASN A 108 -8.17 10.67 16.01
CA ASN A 108 -8.17 9.60 17.01
C ASN A 108 -9.26 8.52 16.80
N HIS A 109 -9.86 8.43 15.61
CA HIS A 109 -10.86 7.41 15.32
C HIS A 109 -10.30 5.97 15.37
N GLU A 110 -9.00 5.82 15.08
CA GLU A 110 -8.21 4.60 15.23
C GLU A 110 -8.23 4.03 16.65
N LEU A 111 -8.31 4.89 17.66
CA LEU A 111 -8.31 4.48 19.07
C LEU A 111 -9.65 3.93 19.54
N LYS A 112 -10.72 4.04 18.74
CA LYS A 112 -12.04 3.52 19.11
C LYS A 112 -12.07 1.99 19.08
N ASN A 113 -12.83 1.41 20.00
CA ASN A 113 -13.04 -0.03 20.04
C ASN A 113 -13.92 -0.49 18.87
N LYS A 114 -13.28 -1.09 17.86
CA LYS A 114 -13.91 -1.58 16.62
C LYS A 114 -14.44 -3.03 16.72
N LYS A 115 -14.58 -3.60 17.92
CA LYS A 115 -15.04 -5.01 18.13
C LYS A 115 -16.38 -5.29 17.45
N THR A 116 -17.34 -4.37 17.57
CA THR A 116 -18.66 -4.50 16.97
C THR A 116 -18.57 -4.45 15.44
N TRP A 117 -17.72 -3.58 14.90
CA TRP A 117 -17.50 -3.44 13.46
C TRP A 117 -16.92 -4.71 12.84
N ILE A 118 -15.89 -5.29 13.46
CA ILE A 118 -15.31 -6.57 13.04
C ILE A 118 -16.33 -7.71 13.10
N SER A 119 -17.16 -7.73 14.14
CA SER A 119 -18.21 -8.75 14.28
C SER A 119 -19.27 -8.65 13.17
N ARG A 120 -19.53 -7.44 12.66
CA ARG A 120 -20.40 -7.22 11.49
C ARG A 120 -19.75 -7.76 10.22
N TRP A 121 -18.46 -7.52 10.02
CA TRP A 121 -17.71 -8.10 8.90
C TRP A 121 -17.74 -9.63 8.88
N LYS A 122 -17.54 -10.27 10.03
CA LYS A 122 -17.66 -11.73 10.15
C LYS A 122 -19.07 -12.22 9.80
N LYS A 123 -20.09 -11.46 10.17
CA LYS A 123 -21.47 -11.75 9.83
C LYS A 123 -21.74 -11.61 8.33
N ILE A 124 -21.25 -10.53 7.70
CA ILE A 124 -21.32 -10.36 6.24
C ILE A 124 -20.62 -11.52 5.53
N ALA A 125 -19.41 -11.88 5.97
CA ALA A 125 -18.67 -13.01 5.41
C ALA A 125 -19.43 -14.34 5.51
N LYS A 126 -20.08 -14.59 6.66
CA LYS A 126 -20.90 -15.78 6.87
C LYS A 126 -22.13 -15.81 5.96
N ASP A 127 -22.82 -14.68 5.84
CA ASP A 127 -24.16 -14.64 5.25
C ASP A 127 -24.12 -14.37 3.72
N PHE A 128 -23.07 -13.71 3.21
CA PHE A 128 -22.90 -13.35 1.78
C PHE A 128 -21.64 -13.91 1.11
N GLY A 129 -20.67 -14.42 1.88
CA GLY A 129 -19.31 -14.68 1.38
C GLY A 129 -18.49 -13.39 1.19
N LEU A 130 -17.20 -13.55 0.88
CA LEU A 130 -16.28 -12.43 0.57
C LEU A 130 -15.62 -12.57 -0.81
N ASP A 131 -16.09 -13.50 -1.64
CA ASP A 131 -15.47 -13.84 -2.93
C ASP A 131 -15.52 -12.66 -3.91
N ARG A 132 -16.58 -11.85 -3.81
CA ARG A 132 -16.82 -10.66 -4.65
C ARG A 132 -16.19 -9.38 -4.12
N ILE A 133 -15.50 -9.43 -2.97
CA ILE A 133 -15.00 -8.24 -2.29
C ILE A 133 -13.49 -8.17 -2.45
N THR A 134 -12.93 -7.02 -2.79
CA THR A 134 -11.47 -6.78 -2.80
C THR A 134 -11.15 -5.63 -1.87
N PHE A 135 -10.34 -5.87 -0.83
CA PHE A 135 -9.82 -4.80 0.02
C PHE A 135 -8.59 -4.19 -0.65
N MET A 136 -8.65 -2.90 -0.99
CA MET A 136 -7.48 -2.14 -1.42
C MET A 136 -6.77 -1.56 -0.20
N GLY A 137 -5.46 -1.83 -0.10
CA GLY A 137 -4.67 -1.62 1.11
C GLY A 137 -4.50 -2.92 1.89
N THR A 138 -4.98 -2.96 3.13
CA THR A 138 -4.82 -4.13 4.01
C THR A 138 -5.90 -5.18 3.74
N ASP A 139 -5.51 -6.36 3.27
CA ASP A 139 -6.46 -7.47 3.13
C ASP A 139 -6.86 -8.04 4.49
N HIS A 140 -8.07 -7.68 4.92
CA HIS A 140 -8.66 -8.13 6.17
C HIS A 140 -9.35 -9.50 6.09
N LYS A 141 -9.52 -10.09 4.90
CA LYS A 141 -10.27 -11.34 4.70
C LYS A 141 -9.72 -12.49 5.54
N LYS A 142 -8.39 -12.68 5.55
CA LYS A 142 -7.74 -13.76 6.32
C LYS A 142 -8.15 -13.71 7.79
N PHE A 143 -8.23 -12.53 8.37
CA PHE A 143 -8.70 -12.38 9.74
C PHE A 143 -10.22 -12.59 9.87
N ILE A 144 -11.01 -11.95 9.01
CA ILE A 144 -12.48 -12.02 9.06
C ILE A 144 -12.96 -13.48 8.99
N LEU A 145 -12.37 -14.26 8.09
CA LEU A 145 -12.68 -15.67 7.86
C LEU A 145 -12.08 -16.61 8.93
N SER A 146 -11.16 -16.12 9.77
CA SER A 146 -10.57 -16.94 10.84
C SER A 146 -11.51 -17.15 12.02
N GLY A 147 -11.26 -18.20 12.80
CA GLY A 147 -11.89 -18.42 14.10
C GLY A 147 -11.41 -17.48 15.22
N ILE A 148 -10.47 -16.57 14.94
CA ILE A 148 -9.86 -15.70 15.96
C ILE A 148 -10.91 -14.70 16.50
N PRO A 149 -11.08 -14.54 17.83
CA PRO A 149 -12.06 -13.61 18.38
C PRO A 149 -11.82 -12.15 17.96
N SER A 150 -12.89 -11.39 17.70
CA SER A 150 -12.83 -9.97 17.33
C SER A 150 -12.06 -9.11 18.34
N SER A 151 -12.06 -9.49 19.62
CA SER A 151 -11.31 -8.80 20.68
C SER A 151 -9.79 -8.89 20.51
N GLN A 152 -9.27 -10.00 19.98
CA GLN A 152 -7.84 -10.13 19.74
C GLN A 152 -7.37 -9.22 18.60
N TYR A 153 -8.21 -9.03 17.59
CA TYR A 153 -7.94 -8.08 16.52
C TYR A 153 -7.90 -6.66 17.05
N VAL A 154 -8.92 -6.23 17.80
CA VAL A 154 -8.95 -4.90 18.40
C VAL A 154 -7.69 -4.61 19.23
N LYS A 155 -7.17 -5.60 19.99
CA LYS A 155 -5.91 -5.45 20.75
C LYS A 155 -4.69 -5.16 19.86
N LYS A 156 -4.65 -5.67 18.63
CA LYS A 156 -3.56 -5.40 17.69
C LYS A 156 -3.55 -3.94 17.22
N TYR A 157 -4.74 -3.34 17.06
CA TYR A 157 -4.89 -2.07 16.34
C TYR A 157 -5.28 -0.86 17.21
N ILE A 158 -5.84 -1.07 18.42
CA ILE A 158 -6.13 0.03 19.38
C ILE A 158 -4.88 0.84 19.74
N LYS A 159 -3.69 0.26 19.56
CA LYS A 159 -2.41 0.96 19.78
C LYS A 159 -2.05 1.95 18.68
N GLY A 160 -2.93 2.19 17.69
CA GLY A 160 -2.69 3.13 16.60
C GLY A 160 -1.58 2.67 15.65
N LYS A 161 -1.30 1.37 15.58
CA LYS A 161 -0.40 0.86 14.53
C LYS A 161 -1.12 1.03 13.19
N GLU A 162 -0.48 1.74 12.26
CA GLU A 162 -0.93 1.81 10.87
C GLU A 162 -1.22 0.40 10.35
N HIS A 163 -2.36 0.22 9.69
CA HIS A 163 -2.76 -1.08 9.13
C HIS A 163 -2.01 -1.44 7.88
N LEU A 164 -1.23 -0.51 7.38
CA LEU A 164 -0.14 -0.80 6.48
C LEU A 164 0.93 -1.54 7.30
N ASP A 165 0.66 -2.80 7.66
CA ASP A 165 1.71 -3.81 7.83
C ASP A 165 2.37 -3.97 6.43
N LYS A 166 3.10 -2.93 6.00
CA LYS A 166 4.05 -2.97 4.89
C LYS A 166 5.35 -3.64 5.34
N ILE A 167 5.33 -4.43 6.42
CA ILE A 167 6.45 -5.32 6.70
C ILE A 167 6.29 -6.50 5.75
N LEU A 168 6.66 -6.26 4.48
CA LEU A 168 6.88 -7.30 3.48
C LEU A 168 8.11 -8.16 3.82
N LYS A 169 8.86 -7.78 4.86
CA LYS A 169 10.03 -8.49 5.38
C LYS A 169 9.66 -9.93 5.75
N ARG A 170 10.22 -10.88 5.00
CA ARG A 170 10.13 -12.33 5.20
C ARG A 170 11.30 -12.84 6.05
N GLU A 171 12.45 -12.16 5.99
CA GLU A 171 13.72 -12.60 6.57
C GLU A 171 14.43 -11.46 7.32
N ASP A 172 15.35 -11.78 8.23
CA ASP A 172 16.11 -10.76 8.99
C ASP A 172 17.27 -10.14 8.22
N SER A 173 17.67 -10.74 7.10
CA SER A 173 18.76 -10.28 6.24
C SER A 173 18.30 -9.98 4.82
N VAL A 174 18.92 -8.99 4.19
CA VAL A 174 18.67 -8.61 2.80
C VAL A 174 19.96 -8.39 2.03
N LEU A 175 20.00 -8.91 0.81
CA LEU A 175 21.02 -8.62 -0.19
C LEU A 175 20.42 -7.70 -1.26
N ILE A 176 20.93 -6.47 -1.33
CA ILE A 176 20.54 -5.49 -2.34
C ILE A 176 21.58 -5.53 -3.46
N LEU A 177 21.13 -5.84 -4.67
CA LEU A 177 21.93 -5.91 -5.88
C LEU A 177 21.84 -4.60 -6.66
N GLY A 178 22.97 -3.93 -6.80
CA GLY A 178 23.20 -2.86 -7.75
C GLY A 178 23.48 -3.39 -9.16
N ASN A 179 23.57 -2.49 -10.15
CA ASN A 179 23.80 -2.86 -11.55
C ASN A 179 25.27 -3.05 -11.93
N GLY A 180 26.20 -2.81 -11.00
CA GLY A 180 27.64 -2.86 -11.26
C GLY A 180 28.10 -4.26 -11.63
N THR A 181 28.97 -4.35 -12.63
CA THR A 181 29.59 -5.61 -13.11
C THR A 181 30.33 -6.39 -12.03
N SER A 182 30.81 -5.74 -10.95
CA SER A 182 31.57 -6.43 -9.90
C SER A 182 30.79 -7.56 -9.23
N ARG A 183 29.46 -7.52 -9.25
CA ARG A 183 28.63 -8.60 -8.69
C ARG A 183 28.71 -9.91 -9.48
N LEU A 184 29.15 -9.86 -10.74
CA LEU A 184 29.30 -11.06 -11.57
C LEU A 184 30.37 -12.00 -11.04
N ASP A 185 31.33 -11.48 -10.25
CA ASP A 185 32.35 -12.29 -9.57
C ASP A 185 31.80 -13.02 -8.32
N TYR A 186 30.56 -12.73 -7.92
CA TYR A 186 29.94 -13.22 -6.69
C TYR A 186 28.68 -14.07 -6.97
N LYS A 187 28.59 -14.70 -8.14
CA LYS A 187 27.43 -15.55 -8.51
C LYS A 187 27.11 -16.60 -7.47
N ASP A 188 28.11 -17.35 -7.00
CA ASP A 188 27.91 -18.39 -5.98
C ASP A 188 27.40 -17.81 -4.66
N TYR A 189 27.90 -16.64 -4.27
CA TYR A 189 27.43 -15.94 -3.07
C TYR A 189 25.95 -15.55 -3.19
N ILE A 190 25.56 -14.98 -4.34
CA ILE A 190 24.17 -14.61 -4.63
C ILE A 190 23.26 -15.84 -4.64
N GLN A 191 23.69 -16.93 -5.30
CA GLN A 191 22.93 -18.17 -5.40
C GLN A 191 22.70 -18.85 -4.05
N ASN A 192 23.66 -18.71 -3.12
CA ASN A 192 23.58 -19.32 -1.79
C ASN A 192 22.97 -18.40 -0.72
N TRP A 193 22.62 -17.16 -1.06
CA TRP A 193 22.02 -16.22 -0.12
C TRP A 193 20.70 -16.73 0.46
N LYS A 194 20.55 -16.63 1.79
CA LYS A 194 19.38 -17.16 2.51
C LYS A 194 18.33 -16.11 2.87
N GLY A 195 18.69 -14.82 2.90
CA GLY A 195 17.77 -13.71 3.16
C GLY A 195 17.01 -13.24 1.90
N GLU A 196 16.34 -12.09 1.98
CA GLU A 196 15.68 -11.52 0.79
C GLU A 196 16.71 -11.04 -0.25
N ILE A 197 16.36 -11.16 -1.53
CA ILE A 197 17.14 -10.59 -2.64
C ILE A 197 16.35 -9.44 -3.26
N TRP A 198 16.93 -8.25 -3.16
CA TRP A 198 16.38 -7.02 -3.72
C TRP A 198 17.23 -6.58 -4.88
N VAL A 199 16.61 -6.16 -5.97
CA VAL A 199 17.32 -5.71 -7.16
C VAL A 199 16.88 -4.31 -7.54
N ILE A 200 17.78 -3.54 -8.14
CA ILE A 200 17.47 -2.18 -8.60
C ILE A 200 17.25 -2.13 -10.11
N THR A 201 16.36 -1.27 -10.56
CA THR A 201 16.16 -0.92 -11.98
C THR A 201 15.89 -2.13 -12.88
N ARG A 202 16.87 -2.56 -13.71
CA ARG A 202 16.78 -3.68 -14.66
C ARG A 202 17.23 -5.02 -14.07
N GLY A 203 17.58 -5.05 -12.79
CA GLY A 203 17.86 -6.26 -12.01
C GLY A 203 16.88 -7.42 -12.20
N TYR A 204 15.60 -7.12 -12.44
CA TYR A 204 14.56 -8.13 -12.65
C TYR A 204 14.77 -8.97 -13.91
N GLU A 205 15.54 -8.49 -14.90
CA GLU A 205 15.80 -9.20 -16.15
C GLU A 205 16.67 -10.45 -15.92
N GLU A 206 17.36 -10.53 -14.78
CA GLU A 206 18.20 -11.67 -14.39
C GLU A 206 17.41 -12.75 -13.63
N TYR A 207 16.08 -12.68 -13.56
CA TYR A 207 15.29 -13.62 -12.75
C TYR A 207 15.57 -15.09 -13.06
N ASN A 208 15.88 -15.44 -14.31
CA ASN A 208 16.20 -16.81 -14.71
C ASN A 208 17.57 -17.31 -14.21
N GLU A 209 18.48 -16.38 -13.87
CA GLU A 209 19.83 -16.69 -13.39
C GLU A 209 19.95 -16.54 -11.87
N LEU A 210 19.02 -15.81 -11.26
CA LEU A 210 18.94 -15.59 -9.82
C LEU A 210 18.03 -16.64 -9.16
N PRO A 211 18.39 -17.14 -7.97
CA PRO A 211 17.62 -18.19 -7.29
C PRO A 211 16.20 -17.71 -6.90
N ARG A 212 16.06 -16.39 -6.66
CA ARG A 212 14.81 -15.68 -6.42
C ARG A 212 15.06 -14.18 -6.47
N ILE A 213 14.02 -13.41 -6.74
CA ILE A 213 13.97 -11.97 -6.52
C ILE A 213 12.75 -11.71 -5.64
N ASP A 214 12.93 -11.05 -4.51
CA ASP A 214 11.84 -10.70 -3.61
C ASP A 214 11.30 -9.30 -3.93
N ARG A 215 12.19 -8.37 -4.33
CA ARG A 215 11.81 -6.97 -4.60
C ARG A 215 12.59 -6.34 -5.74
N VAL A 216 11.89 -5.47 -6.48
CA VAL A 216 12.45 -4.64 -7.55
C VAL A 216 12.20 -3.18 -7.23
N GLY A 217 13.26 -2.38 -7.08
CA GLY A 217 13.16 -0.96 -6.75
C GLY A 217 13.71 -0.03 -7.82
N SER A 218 13.02 1.07 -8.12
CA SER A 218 13.56 2.09 -9.03
C SER A 218 12.95 3.47 -8.78
N VAL A 219 13.72 4.52 -9.05
CA VAL A 219 13.20 5.90 -9.17
C VAL A 219 12.64 6.21 -10.57
N HIS A 220 12.96 5.37 -11.56
CA HIS A 220 12.58 5.57 -12.95
C HIS A 220 11.29 4.82 -13.30
N THR A 221 10.21 5.56 -13.57
CA THR A 221 8.90 5.01 -13.97
C THR A 221 8.98 4.04 -15.14
N SER A 222 9.79 4.32 -16.15
CA SER A 222 9.95 3.45 -17.32
C SER A 222 10.52 2.08 -16.96
N ALA A 223 11.49 2.01 -16.04
CA ALA A 223 12.04 0.74 -15.55
C ALA A 223 10.99 -0.05 -14.75
N LEU A 224 10.18 0.63 -13.94
CA LEU A 224 9.13 -0.02 -13.13
C LEU A 224 8.00 -0.58 -13.98
N ILE A 225 7.59 0.12 -15.03
CA ILE A 225 6.60 -0.39 -15.99
C ILE A 225 7.13 -1.66 -16.67
N LYS A 226 8.40 -1.67 -17.08
CA LYS A 226 9.01 -2.88 -17.67
C LYS A 226 9.11 -4.03 -16.66
N ALA A 227 9.52 -3.75 -15.42
CA ALA A 227 9.53 -4.74 -14.34
C ALA A 227 8.13 -5.30 -14.08
N TYR A 228 7.09 -4.48 -14.14
CA TYR A 228 5.71 -4.91 -14.01
C TYR A 228 5.26 -5.83 -15.15
N LEU A 229 5.51 -5.42 -16.40
CA LEU A 229 5.18 -6.24 -17.57
C LEU A 229 5.90 -7.59 -17.53
N TYR A 230 7.18 -7.58 -17.16
CA TYR A 230 7.98 -8.79 -17.00
C TYR A 230 7.42 -9.71 -15.90
N LYS A 231 7.01 -9.14 -14.76
CA LYS A 231 6.35 -9.87 -13.66
C LYS A 231 5.11 -10.61 -14.15
N ILE A 232 4.22 -9.92 -14.86
CA ILE A 232 2.96 -10.48 -15.35
C ILE A 232 3.23 -11.54 -16.42
N GLN A 233 4.10 -11.25 -17.39
CA GLN A 233 4.43 -12.17 -18.48
C GLN A 233 4.97 -13.51 -17.98
N ASN A 234 5.75 -13.49 -16.91
CA ASN A 234 6.42 -14.67 -16.37
C ASN A 234 5.75 -15.22 -15.10
N ASN A 235 4.59 -14.67 -14.69
CA ASN A 235 3.86 -15.07 -13.47
C ASN A 235 4.72 -15.07 -12.19
N LEU A 236 5.48 -13.99 -11.98
CA LEU A 236 6.41 -13.84 -10.86
C LEU A 236 5.75 -13.16 -9.66
N ASP A 237 6.30 -13.35 -8.46
CA ASP A 237 5.69 -12.90 -7.21
C ASP A 237 6.41 -11.73 -6.51
N TYR A 238 7.51 -11.21 -7.06
CA TYR A 238 8.26 -10.11 -6.44
C TYR A 238 7.46 -8.82 -6.26
N HIS A 239 7.80 -8.03 -5.25
CA HIS A 239 7.20 -6.72 -5.01
C HIS A 239 7.92 -5.61 -5.79
N ILE A 240 7.18 -4.63 -6.29
CA ILE A 240 7.75 -3.49 -7.04
C ILE A 240 7.68 -2.24 -6.18
N PHE A 241 8.79 -1.52 -6.06
CA PHE A 241 8.93 -0.30 -5.25
C PHE A 241 9.28 0.92 -6.10
N SER A 242 8.56 2.02 -5.86
CA SER A 242 8.66 3.28 -6.60
C SER A 242 8.86 4.47 -5.67
N SER A 243 9.56 5.50 -6.14
CA SER A 243 9.66 6.79 -5.44
C SER A 243 8.40 7.66 -5.55
N LYS A 244 7.46 7.27 -6.42
CA LYS A 244 6.20 7.98 -6.63
C LYS A 244 5.07 7.04 -7.00
N ILE A 245 3.85 7.52 -6.80
CA ILE A 245 2.62 6.88 -7.25
C ILE A 245 2.63 6.73 -8.78
N ILE A 246 2.20 5.57 -9.29
CA ILE A 246 2.16 5.26 -10.73
C ILE A 246 0.72 4.88 -11.13
N GLY A 247 -0.17 5.88 -11.10
CA GLY A 247 -1.56 5.84 -11.61
C GLY A 247 -2.25 4.48 -11.57
N LYS A 248 -2.71 3.99 -12.74
CA LYS A 248 -3.46 2.71 -12.88
C LYS A 248 -2.77 1.43 -12.36
N HIS A 249 -1.54 1.51 -11.87
CA HIS A 249 -0.77 0.39 -11.34
C HIS A 249 -0.58 0.46 -9.81
N GLU A 250 -1.25 1.40 -9.13
CA GLU A 250 -1.15 1.67 -7.69
C GLU A 250 -1.38 0.46 -6.78
N SER A 251 -2.28 -0.45 -7.15
CA SER A 251 -2.57 -1.64 -6.32
C SER A 251 -1.43 -2.66 -6.30
N LEU A 252 -0.46 -2.55 -7.20
CA LEU A 252 0.61 -3.54 -7.40
C LEU A 252 2.02 -2.97 -7.22
N ILE A 253 2.14 -1.65 -7.04
CA ILE A 253 3.41 -0.93 -6.88
C ILE A 253 3.42 -0.24 -5.52
N HIS A 254 4.38 -0.62 -4.69
CA HIS A 254 4.63 -0.03 -3.39
C HIS A 254 5.34 1.31 -3.57
N VAL A 255 4.93 2.33 -2.82
CA VAL A 255 5.69 3.58 -2.71
C VAL A 255 6.66 3.43 -1.55
N PHE A 256 7.93 3.80 -1.76
CA PHE A 256 8.93 3.91 -0.70
C PHE A 256 8.41 4.78 0.43
N ASP A 257 8.68 4.39 1.68
CA ASP A 257 8.20 5.12 2.85
C ASP A 257 8.91 6.48 3.02
N ASN A 258 10.03 6.69 2.32
CA ASN A 258 10.64 8.00 2.12
C ASN A 258 10.90 8.23 0.62
N THR A 259 10.39 9.34 0.09
CA THR A 259 10.50 9.71 -1.33
C THR A 259 11.52 10.83 -1.58
N GLN A 260 12.22 11.32 -0.56
CA GLN A 260 13.23 12.40 -0.67
C GLN A 260 14.53 11.98 -1.38
N GLY A 261 14.47 10.93 -2.21
CA GLY A 261 15.61 10.34 -2.89
C GLY A 261 15.53 10.39 -4.40
N TRP A 262 16.67 10.57 -5.05
CA TRP A 262 16.78 10.60 -6.51
C TRP A 262 17.59 9.43 -7.09
N ALA A 263 18.05 8.48 -6.25
CA ALA A 263 18.71 7.26 -6.71
C ALA A 263 18.01 6.00 -6.14
N SER A 264 17.88 4.97 -6.97
CA SER A 264 17.21 3.71 -6.61
C SER A 264 17.93 2.97 -5.48
N GLY A 265 19.25 2.89 -5.55
CA GLY A 265 20.08 2.20 -4.56
C GLY A 265 19.89 2.71 -3.14
N PRO A 266 20.10 4.01 -2.86
CA PRO A 266 19.96 4.54 -1.51
C PRO A 266 18.51 4.48 -1.00
N LEU A 267 17.50 4.64 -1.87
CA LEU A 267 16.09 4.44 -1.46
C LEU A 267 15.82 3.00 -1.00
N MET A 268 16.39 2.01 -1.67
CA MET A 268 16.29 0.61 -1.25
C MET A 268 17.01 0.37 0.09
N VAL A 269 18.20 0.95 0.28
CA VAL A 269 18.89 0.91 1.59
C VAL A 269 18.02 1.52 2.68
N GLN A 270 17.46 2.70 2.42
CA GLN A 270 16.60 3.39 3.38
C GLN A 270 15.35 2.58 3.71
N GLN A 271 14.70 1.97 2.71
CA GLN A 271 13.55 1.09 2.92
C GLN A 271 13.92 -0.11 3.80
N ALA A 272 15.07 -0.76 3.56
CA ALA A 272 15.55 -1.85 4.41
C ALA A 272 15.80 -1.38 5.87
N LEU A 273 16.33 -0.17 6.05
CA LEU A 273 16.49 0.42 7.39
C LEU A 273 15.13 0.69 8.05
N ILE A 274 14.15 1.26 7.32
CA ILE A 274 12.80 1.53 7.84
C ILE A 274 12.12 0.21 8.27
N GLU A 275 12.29 -0.84 7.48
CA GLU A 275 11.76 -2.18 7.75
C GLU A 275 12.55 -2.97 8.80
N LYS A 276 13.63 -2.39 9.33
CA LYS A 276 14.45 -2.97 10.41
C LYS A 276 15.03 -4.33 10.04
N TYR A 277 15.65 -4.43 8.87
CA TYR A 277 16.56 -5.54 8.60
C TYR A 277 17.75 -5.51 9.56
N ASP A 278 18.11 -6.68 10.06
CA ASP A 278 19.22 -6.86 10.99
C ASP A 278 20.56 -6.89 10.24
N ASP A 279 20.57 -7.36 9.00
CA ASP A 279 21.74 -7.42 8.13
C ASP A 279 21.40 -6.92 6.71
N ILE A 280 22.11 -5.91 6.23
CA ILE A 280 21.91 -5.29 4.91
C ILE A 280 23.21 -5.40 4.11
N GLN A 281 23.24 -6.32 3.15
CA GLN A 281 24.37 -6.53 2.26
C GLN A 281 24.17 -5.78 0.93
N LEU A 282 25.17 -5.05 0.48
CA LEU A 282 25.17 -4.26 -0.75
C LEU A 282 26.23 -4.81 -1.71
N LEU A 283 25.80 -5.27 -2.88
CA LEU A 283 26.68 -5.88 -3.89
C LEU A 283 26.42 -5.27 -5.28
N GLY A 284 27.47 -5.06 -6.08
CA GLY A 284 27.33 -4.47 -7.41
C GLY A 284 27.06 -2.96 -7.40
N PHE A 285 27.55 -2.24 -6.39
CA PHE A 285 27.47 -0.78 -6.35
C PHE A 285 28.79 -0.16 -6.83
N ASP A 286 29.02 -0.28 -8.14
CA ASP A 286 30.26 0.16 -8.79
C ASP A 286 30.23 1.67 -9.04
N PHE A 287 30.63 2.45 -8.04
CA PHE A 287 30.63 3.92 -8.11
C PHE A 287 31.63 4.45 -9.13
N GLY A 288 31.16 4.80 -10.34
CA GLY A 288 32.03 5.20 -11.47
C GLY A 288 32.50 4.02 -12.33
N GLY A 289 31.96 2.81 -12.11
CA GLY A 289 32.30 1.61 -12.86
C GLY A 289 31.27 1.25 -13.93
N PRO A 290 31.49 0.12 -14.64
CA PRO A 290 30.58 -0.35 -15.68
C PRO A 290 29.28 -0.93 -15.10
N ASP A 291 28.17 -0.68 -15.80
CA ASP A 291 26.83 -1.18 -15.51
C ASP A 291 26.52 -2.34 -16.47
N ILE A 292 25.97 -3.45 -15.96
CA ILE A 292 25.73 -4.64 -16.78
C ILE A 292 24.64 -4.45 -17.85
N TYR A 293 23.84 -3.38 -17.75
CA TYR A 293 22.71 -3.08 -18.62
C TYR A 293 22.92 -1.84 -19.50
N GLN A 294 24.06 -1.16 -19.38
CA GLN A 294 24.34 0.10 -20.06
C GLN A 294 25.79 0.16 -20.56
N ASP A 295 25.99 0.67 -21.77
CA ASP A 295 27.32 0.78 -22.39
C ASP A 295 28.14 1.99 -21.88
N HIS A 296 27.65 2.70 -20.86
CA HIS A 296 28.32 3.87 -20.29
C HIS A 296 28.52 3.72 -18.78
N LEU A 297 29.53 4.43 -18.25
CA LEU A 297 29.85 4.41 -16.83
C LEU A 297 28.75 5.09 -16.00
N LEU A 298 28.42 4.49 -14.86
CA LEU A 298 27.51 5.10 -13.89
C LEU A 298 28.25 6.06 -12.96
N TYR A 299 27.94 7.34 -13.04
CA TYR A 299 28.45 8.32 -12.08
C TYR A 299 27.83 8.10 -10.68
N GLY A 300 28.64 7.62 -9.75
CA GLY A 300 28.21 7.27 -8.38
C GLY A 300 27.85 8.46 -7.47
N GLY A 301 28.05 9.71 -7.91
CA GLY A 301 27.92 10.90 -7.05
C GLY A 301 26.56 11.03 -6.37
N ASN A 302 25.47 10.76 -7.11
CA ASN A 302 24.11 10.81 -6.58
C ASN A 302 23.88 9.79 -5.48
N PHE A 303 24.33 8.54 -5.68
CA PHE A 303 24.25 7.52 -4.64
C PHE A 303 25.04 7.95 -3.41
N ILE A 304 26.29 8.37 -3.59
CA ILE A 304 27.20 8.70 -2.48
C ILE A 304 26.60 9.80 -1.61
N ASN A 305 26.13 10.89 -2.22
CA ASN A 305 25.54 12.01 -1.49
C ASN A 305 24.32 11.59 -0.69
N GLN A 306 23.41 10.82 -1.30
CA GLN A 306 22.19 10.38 -0.63
C GLN A 306 22.47 9.32 0.44
N PHE A 307 23.39 8.40 0.19
CA PHE A 307 23.81 7.37 1.16
C PHE A 307 24.42 8.00 2.40
N LYS A 308 25.24 9.06 2.25
CA LYS A 308 25.78 9.82 3.39
C LYS A 308 24.68 10.44 4.26
N LEU A 309 23.61 10.95 3.65
CA LEU A 309 22.46 11.49 4.38
C LEU A 309 21.73 10.39 5.15
N ILE A 310 21.46 9.26 4.49
CA ILE A 310 20.82 8.10 5.12
C ILE A 310 21.68 7.61 6.29
N TYR A 311 22.99 7.45 6.10
CA TYR A 311 23.89 7.00 7.16
C TYR A 311 23.84 7.91 8.40
N LYS A 312 23.81 9.24 8.21
CA LYS A 312 23.65 10.22 9.30
C LYS A 312 22.29 10.14 10.01
N MET A 313 21.22 9.80 9.28
CA MET A 313 19.87 9.68 9.84
C MET A 313 19.70 8.43 10.72
N TYR A 314 20.54 7.41 10.58
CA TYR A 314 20.42 6.13 11.29
C TYR A 314 21.70 5.77 12.07
N PRO A 315 22.07 6.54 13.12
CA PRO A 315 23.36 6.41 13.82
C PRO A 315 23.56 5.11 14.61
N ASN A 316 22.48 4.37 14.91
CA ASN A 316 22.52 3.13 15.69
C ASN A 316 22.47 1.84 14.83
N LYS A 317 22.72 1.93 13.51
CA LYS A 317 22.47 0.84 12.54
C LYS A 317 23.72 0.37 11.81
N VAL A 318 24.65 -0.21 12.57
CA VAL A 318 26.00 -0.64 12.15
C VAL A 318 26.01 -1.81 11.12
N ASN A 319 24.88 -2.33 10.65
CA ASN A 319 24.86 -3.56 9.84
C ASN A 319 24.56 -3.31 8.34
N ILE A 320 25.14 -2.25 7.77
CA ILE A 320 25.19 -2.08 6.30
C ILE A 320 26.58 -2.48 5.81
N HIS A 321 26.65 -3.54 5.03
CA HIS A 321 27.91 -4.12 4.58
C HIS A 321 28.00 -4.05 3.05
N PHE A 322 29.09 -3.50 2.54
CA PHE A 322 29.41 -3.61 1.12
C PHE A 322 30.19 -4.91 0.91
N VAL A 323 29.68 -5.77 0.02
CA VAL A 323 30.34 -7.01 -0.38
C VAL A 323 31.38 -6.69 -1.46
N GLY A 324 32.61 -7.12 -1.24
CA GLY A 324 33.74 -6.88 -2.15
C GLY A 324 34.56 -5.62 -1.82
N LYS A 325 35.12 -4.96 -2.83
CA LYS A 325 35.99 -3.79 -2.62
C LYS A 325 35.18 -2.62 -2.04
N HIS A 326 35.52 -2.21 -0.81
CA HIS A 326 34.88 -1.07 -0.18
C HIS A 326 35.09 0.21 -0.99
N PRO A 327 34.01 0.96 -1.25
CA PRO A 327 34.10 2.29 -1.83
C PRO A 327 34.98 3.19 -0.98
N GLY A 328 35.95 3.87 -1.59
CA GLY A 328 36.89 4.74 -0.88
C GLY A 328 36.21 5.86 -0.07
N PHE A 329 35.00 6.27 -0.45
CA PHE A 329 34.23 7.30 0.27
C PHE A 329 33.74 6.84 1.66
N LEU A 330 33.64 5.53 1.91
CA LEU A 330 33.24 4.98 3.21
C LEU A 330 34.31 5.23 4.28
N LYS A 331 35.58 5.41 3.88
CA LYS A 331 36.66 5.74 4.84
C LYS A 331 36.48 7.08 5.54
N ASN A 332 35.60 7.93 4.99
CA ASN A 332 35.33 9.29 5.46
C ASN A 332 33.91 9.46 6.04
N LEU A 333 33.21 8.34 6.30
CA LEU A 333 31.90 8.26 6.94
C LEU A 333 32.06 7.70 8.35
#